data_AF-A0AA36H1A8-F1
#
_entry.id   AF-A0AA36H1A8-F1
#
_cell.length_a   1.000
_cell.length_b   1.000
_cell.length_c   1.000
_cell.angle_alpha   90.00
_cell.angle_beta   90.00
_cell.angle_gamma   90.00
#
_symmetry.space_group_name_H-M   'P 1'
#
loop_
_entity.id
_entity.type
_entity.pdbx_description
1 polymer ?
#
loop_
_entity_poly.entity_id
_entity_poly.type
_entity_poly.pdbx_seq_one_letter_code
_entity_poly.pdbx_strand_id
1 'polypeptide(L)'
;MVHFELLLDLAPSLSLHHMKFRNHHVPQVEGVREQDSISVWRMPTALSQSRLGGRSSPSNACTVIAVRMAEVIHRTNTRMPVPVYKSESRHEKHRANEIPSETKRAAAGQEDTSVCKDPKAITNALCPPNVISCLTNSIVDGNIIHEAAVRSRGNGEQNFTIPDAIRACKNAVKEIDFCSVPGPLNTELPFYIWAVIRSPALSRDLRLFLLLIAFERTVLVVFERAASSLTLFDSHMHGHSEGAVIATAHIDNVEDLCHWLSYNIFHESQSQRDRNREFEISLIRFCGETSSSDCCVPTSIIPCEIPVFATAKRRRKRRLDTKTNAKMAKVARLECSQQQDREAPRLSYSSRLQSTVPLSSLENLRSRV
;
A
#
# COMPACT_ATOMS: atom_id res chain seq x y z
N MET A 1 -27.21 10.07 25.83
CA MET A 1 -28.09 10.32 24.66
C MET A 1 -27.94 11.80 24.31
N VAL A 2 -27.13 12.13 23.32
CA VAL A 2 -27.01 13.50 22.81
C VAL A 2 -27.64 13.51 21.42
N HIS A 3 -28.78 14.18 21.31
CA HIS A 3 -29.51 14.37 20.06
C HIS A 3 -28.72 15.30 19.14
N PHE A 4 -28.32 14.80 17.96
CA PHE A 4 -27.90 15.62 16.84
C PHE A 4 -29.13 15.87 15.96
N GLU A 5 -29.77 17.03 16.12
CA GLU A 5 -30.76 17.51 15.14
C GLU A 5 -30.04 18.23 14.00
N LEU A 6 -30.05 17.61 12.83
CA LEU A 6 -29.70 18.23 11.54
C LEU A 6 -30.95 18.95 11.03
N LEU A 7 -30.98 20.28 11.18
CA LEU A 7 -31.94 21.14 10.52
C LEU A 7 -31.52 21.30 9.05
N LEU A 8 -32.12 20.47 8.19
CA LEU A 8 -32.18 20.66 6.74
C LEU A 8 -33.57 21.21 6.41
N ASP A 9 -33.69 22.53 6.28
CA ASP A 9 -34.88 23.16 5.70
C ASP A 9 -34.56 23.85 4.38
N LEU A 10 -35.12 23.26 3.32
CA LEU A 10 -35.76 23.84 2.14
C LEU A 10 -35.28 25.22 1.61
N ALA A 11 -34.56 25.17 0.48
CA ALA A 11 -34.74 26.15 -0.61
C ALA A 11 -34.36 25.52 -1.97
N PRO A 12 -35.26 25.48 -2.98
CA PRO A 12 -34.90 25.12 -4.34
C PRO A 12 -34.29 26.33 -5.05
N SER A 13 -33.34 26.12 -5.95
CA SER A 13 -32.66 27.11 -6.79
C SER A 13 -31.56 27.97 -6.15
N LEU A 14 -30.41 27.37 -5.84
CA LEU A 14 -29.14 28.10 -5.76
C LEU A 14 -28.05 27.30 -6.49
N SER A 15 -27.30 28.01 -7.33
CA SER A 15 -26.26 27.47 -8.20
C SER A 15 -25.21 26.66 -7.43
N LEU A 16 -24.70 25.62 -8.06
CA LEU A 16 -23.74 24.62 -7.59
C LEU A 16 -22.30 25.16 -7.30
N HIS A 17 -22.19 26.32 -6.64
CA HIS A 17 -20.94 26.87 -6.15
C HIS A 17 -21.10 27.29 -4.69
N HIS A 18 -20.23 26.76 -3.82
CA HIS A 18 -20.07 27.09 -2.39
C HIS A 18 -21.01 26.41 -1.37
N MET A 19 -20.90 25.10 -1.22
CA MET A 19 -20.91 24.49 0.13
C MET A 19 -19.48 24.10 0.51
N LYS A 20 -18.64 25.10 0.80
CA LYS A 20 -17.40 24.86 1.56
C LYS A 20 -17.82 24.82 3.03
N PHE A 21 -17.63 23.69 3.72
CA PHE A 21 -17.76 23.60 5.18
C PHE A 21 -16.78 24.57 5.84
N ARG A 22 -17.15 25.84 5.98
CA ARG A 22 -16.23 26.88 6.46
C ARG A 22 -16.17 27.01 7.97
N ASN A 23 -17.05 26.37 8.76
CA ASN A 23 -17.07 26.53 10.23
C ASN A 23 -17.76 25.39 11.02
N HIS A 24 -17.86 24.17 10.48
CA HIS A 24 -18.33 23.04 11.32
C HIS A 24 -17.16 22.51 12.16
N HIS A 25 -17.44 22.16 13.43
CA HIS A 25 -16.47 21.59 14.36
C HIS A 25 -15.86 20.32 13.74
N VAL A 26 -14.65 20.43 13.19
CA VAL A 26 -13.91 19.27 12.68
C VAL A 26 -13.66 18.34 13.88
N PRO A 27 -14.05 17.05 13.80
CA PRO A 27 -13.88 16.16 14.93
C PRO A 27 -12.39 16.10 15.30
N GLN A 28 -12.09 16.24 16.59
CA GLN A 28 -10.75 15.95 17.09
C GLN A 28 -10.62 14.43 17.15
N VAL A 29 -9.72 13.88 16.33
CA VAL A 29 -9.47 12.44 16.27
C VAL A 29 -8.04 12.19 16.72
N GLU A 30 -7.90 11.41 17.78
CA GLU A 30 -6.62 10.98 18.31
C GLU A 30 -6.01 9.88 17.46
N GLY A 31 -4.70 9.97 17.23
CA GLY A 31 -3.94 8.96 16.51
C GLY A 31 -3.50 7.85 17.44
N VAL A 32 -3.71 6.61 17.03
CA VAL A 32 -3.20 5.42 17.72
C VAL A 32 -1.96 4.93 16.98
N ARG A 33 -0.92 4.53 17.72
CA ARG A 33 0.25 3.88 17.15
C ARG A 33 -0.03 2.40 16.93
N GLU A 34 0.21 1.91 15.72
CA GLU A 34 0.06 0.50 15.35
C GLU A 34 1.31 -0.02 14.66
N GLN A 35 1.59 -1.32 14.86
CA GLN A 35 2.78 -2.02 14.36
C GLN A 35 4.09 -1.24 14.63
N ASP A 36 4.15 -0.53 15.75
CA ASP A 36 5.25 0.33 16.19
C ASP A 36 5.65 1.48 15.25
N SER A 37 5.12 1.57 14.04
CA SER A 37 5.67 2.45 13.00
C SER A 37 4.63 3.23 12.22
N ILE A 38 3.34 3.00 12.51
CA ILE A 38 2.20 3.56 11.80
C ILE A 38 1.35 4.37 12.78
N SER A 39 0.99 5.60 12.42
CA SER A 39 -0.01 6.37 13.16
C SER A 39 -1.34 6.27 12.43
N VAL A 40 -2.40 5.87 13.13
CA VAL A 40 -3.71 5.58 12.58
C VAL A 40 -4.76 6.46 13.25
N TRP A 41 -5.55 7.16 12.45
CA TRP A 41 -6.71 7.92 12.89
C TRP A 41 -7.96 7.27 12.34
N ARG A 42 -8.81 6.79 13.23
CA ARG A 42 -10.08 6.17 12.88
C ARG A 42 -11.21 7.14 13.17
N MET A 43 -11.96 7.46 12.13
CA MET A 43 -13.05 8.41 12.23
C MET A 43 -14.27 7.75 12.89
N PRO A 44 -15.18 8.53 13.51
CA PRO A 44 -16.47 8.01 13.95
C PRO A 44 -17.23 7.37 12.79
N THR A 45 -18.07 6.37 13.05
CA THR A 45 -18.86 5.65 12.02
C THR A 45 -19.67 6.57 11.12
N ALA A 46 -20.17 7.69 11.67
CA ALA A 46 -20.89 8.74 10.94
C ALA A 46 -20.05 9.41 9.85
N LEU A 47 -18.72 9.41 9.97
CA LEU A 47 -17.78 9.92 8.98
C LEU A 47 -17.22 8.74 8.18
N SER A 48 -18.03 8.26 7.25
CA SER A 48 -17.67 7.26 6.23
C SER A 48 -18.52 7.49 4.98
N GLN A 49 -18.11 6.98 3.82
CA GLN A 49 -18.83 7.20 2.56
C GLN A 49 -20.29 6.73 2.58
N SER A 50 -20.60 5.71 3.38
CA SER A 50 -21.93 5.11 3.47
C SER A 50 -22.82 5.75 4.55
N ARG A 51 -22.29 6.63 5.41
CA ARG A 51 -23.03 7.21 6.54
C ARG A 51 -23.04 8.74 6.56
N LEU A 52 -21.98 9.36 6.03
CA LEU A 52 -21.83 10.82 6.08
C LEU A 52 -22.97 11.50 5.32
N GLY A 53 -23.56 12.52 5.93
CA GLY A 53 -24.74 13.22 5.41
C GLY A 53 -26.07 12.50 5.66
N GLY A 54 -26.13 11.57 6.64
CA GLY A 54 -27.37 10.89 7.03
C GLY A 54 -27.77 9.75 6.09
N ARG A 55 -26.82 9.23 5.30
CA ARG A 55 -27.08 8.15 4.34
C ARG A 55 -27.46 6.86 5.06
N SER A 56 -28.53 6.23 4.57
CA SER A 56 -29.03 4.93 5.05
C SER A 56 -28.60 3.76 4.17
N SER A 57 -28.19 4.03 2.92
CA SER A 57 -27.74 3.04 1.94
C SER A 57 -26.20 3.01 1.81
N PRO A 58 -25.61 1.83 1.51
CA PRO A 58 -24.20 1.74 1.14
C PRO A 58 -23.85 2.63 -0.04
N SER A 59 -22.61 3.14 -0.06
CA SER A 59 -22.06 3.91 -1.20
C SER A 59 -20.95 3.13 -1.90
N ASN A 60 -20.99 3.13 -3.23
CA ASN A 60 -19.99 2.57 -4.15
C ASN A 60 -19.09 3.68 -4.76
N ALA A 61 -19.00 4.83 -4.11
CA ALA A 61 -18.32 6.02 -4.62
C ALA A 61 -16.81 6.08 -4.34
N CYS A 62 -16.20 5.04 -3.75
CA CYS A 62 -14.83 5.10 -3.22
C CYS A 62 -13.78 5.54 -4.26
N THR A 63 -13.86 5.08 -5.51
CA THR A 63 -12.95 5.50 -6.58
C THR A 63 -13.10 7.00 -6.90
N VAL A 64 -14.35 7.50 -6.97
CA VAL A 64 -14.64 8.92 -7.21
C VAL A 64 -14.14 9.77 -6.04
N ILE A 65 -14.38 9.32 -4.81
CA ILE A 65 -13.92 9.99 -3.59
C ILE A 65 -12.38 10.07 -3.56
N ALA A 66 -11.67 8.99 -3.87
CA ALA A 66 -10.21 8.96 -3.87
C ALA A 66 -9.62 9.92 -4.92
N VAL A 67 -10.18 9.96 -6.13
CA VAL A 67 -9.81 10.92 -7.19
C VAL A 67 -10.07 12.36 -6.73
N ARG A 68 -11.26 12.62 -6.18
CA ARG A 68 -11.64 13.95 -5.67
C ARG A 68 -10.74 14.39 -4.52
N MET A 69 -10.31 13.45 -3.68
CA MET A 69 -9.41 13.73 -2.57
C MET A 69 -8.01 14.12 -3.02
N ALA A 70 -7.46 13.47 -4.04
CA ALA A 70 -6.20 13.90 -4.64
C ALA A 70 -6.29 15.33 -5.18
N GLU A 71 -7.39 15.68 -5.84
CA GLU A 71 -7.65 17.04 -6.32
C GLU A 71 -7.73 18.05 -5.17
N VAL A 72 -8.53 17.77 -4.14
CA VAL A 72 -8.72 18.67 -2.98
C VAL A 72 -7.41 18.88 -2.24
N ILE A 73 -6.64 17.81 -1.98
CA ILE A 73 -5.32 17.89 -1.33
C ILE A 73 -4.36 18.76 -2.16
N HIS A 74 -4.37 18.60 -3.48
CA HIS A 74 -3.55 19.41 -4.38
C HIS A 74 -3.96 20.89 -4.32
N ARG A 75 -5.22 21.21 -4.62
CA ARG A 75 -5.73 22.59 -4.67
C ARG A 75 -5.57 23.35 -3.36
N THR A 76 -5.75 22.67 -2.24
CA THR A 76 -5.62 23.28 -0.90
C THR A 76 -4.17 23.30 -0.39
N ASN A 77 -3.24 22.68 -1.13
CA ASN A 77 -1.86 22.45 -0.70
C ASN A 77 -1.78 21.84 0.71
N THR A 78 -2.69 20.91 1.02
CA THR A 78 -2.78 20.30 2.35
C THR A 78 -1.54 19.44 2.62
N ARG A 79 -0.81 19.79 3.69
CA ARG A 79 0.35 19.02 4.17
C ARG A 79 -0.09 17.74 4.83
N MET A 80 0.63 16.65 4.55
CA MET A 80 0.34 15.35 5.13
C MET A 80 0.83 15.27 6.58
N PRO A 81 0.21 14.42 7.43
CA PRO A 81 0.67 14.22 8.79
C PRO A 81 2.12 13.73 8.82
N VAL A 82 2.94 14.34 9.68
CA VAL A 82 4.34 13.95 9.85
C VAL A 82 4.39 12.65 10.65
N PRO A 83 5.06 11.60 10.16
CA PRO A 83 5.19 10.35 10.88
C PRO A 83 6.02 10.57 12.14
N VAL A 84 5.49 10.13 13.27
CA VAL A 84 6.15 10.29 14.59
C VAL A 84 7.32 9.30 14.74
N TYR A 85 7.27 8.17 14.03
CA TYR A 85 8.20 7.06 14.22
C TYR A 85 8.97 6.77 12.93
N LYS A 86 10.30 6.94 13.00
CA LYS A 86 11.22 6.32 12.05
C LYS A 86 11.64 4.98 12.63
N SER A 87 11.65 3.93 11.81
CA SER A 87 12.24 2.66 12.25
C SER A 87 13.70 2.92 12.64
N GLU A 88 14.04 2.65 13.90
CA GLU A 88 15.43 2.42 14.27
C GLU A 88 15.86 1.21 13.45
N SER A 89 16.76 1.43 12.50
CA SER A 89 17.10 0.42 11.50
C SER A 89 17.36 -0.92 12.19
N ARG A 90 16.65 -1.98 11.79
CA ARG A 90 16.93 -3.36 12.28
C ARG A 90 18.37 -3.80 11.99
N HIS A 91 19.13 -3.04 11.20
CA HIS A 91 20.56 -3.24 10.94
C HIS A 91 21.47 -2.77 12.07
N GLU A 92 21.05 -1.84 12.93
CA GLU A 92 21.89 -1.36 14.02
C GLU A 92 21.96 -2.36 15.18
N LYS A 93 20.91 -3.16 15.38
CA LYS A 93 20.88 -4.24 16.38
C LYS A 93 21.77 -5.45 16.02
N HIS A 94 22.15 -5.62 14.75
CA HIS A 94 23.10 -6.68 14.37
C HIS A 94 24.56 -6.24 14.45
N ARG A 95 24.84 -4.92 14.45
CA ARG A 95 26.21 -4.41 14.55
C ARG A 95 26.70 -4.26 16.00
N ALA A 96 25.80 -4.25 16.97
CA ALA A 96 26.14 -4.20 18.39
C ALA A 96 26.53 -5.56 19.01
N ASN A 97 26.49 -6.66 18.23
CA ASN A 97 26.87 -8.01 18.69
C ASN A 97 28.19 -8.52 18.10
N GLU A 98 28.98 -7.68 17.43
CA GLU A 98 30.38 -8.00 17.11
C GLU A 98 31.26 -7.69 18.32
N ILE A 99 31.50 -8.75 19.11
CA ILE A 99 32.44 -8.80 20.24
C ILE A 99 33.85 -8.46 19.73
N PRO A 100 34.53 -7.42 20.23
CA PRO A 100 35.98 -7.34 20.14
C PRO A 100 36.57 -8.31 21.16
N SER A 101 37.20 -9.38 20.67
CA SER A 101 38.02 -10.26 21.48
C SER A 101 39.25 -9.48 21.97
N GLU A 102 39.28 -9.08 23.25
CA GLU A 102 40.55 -8.86 23.93
C GLU A 102 40.44 -9.00 25.46
N THR A 103 41.12 -10.03 25.93
CA THR A 103 41.57 -10.32 27.30
C THR A 103 41.93 -9.08 28.14
N LYS A 104 41.39 -9.00 29.37
CA LYS A 104 42.16 -8.80 30.63
C LYS A 104 41.29 -8.72 31.89
N ARG A 105 41.63 -9.62 32.83
CA ARG A 105 41.73 -9.50 34.29
C ARG A 105 40.64 -8.78 35.11
N ALA A 106 40.16 -9.53 36.10
CA ALA A 106 39.33 -9.13 37.22
C ALA A 106 39.88 -7.97 38.06
N ALA A 107 38.98 -7.09 38.50
CA ALA A 107 39.01 -6.43 39.80
C ALA A 107 37.59 -5.97 40.17
N ALA A 108 37.24 -6.16 41.44
CA ALA A 108 35.96 -5.81 42.06
C ALA A 108 35.74 -4.29 42.18
N GLY A 109 34.49 -3.84 42.16
CA GLY A 109 34.11 -2.47 42.47
C GLY A 109 32.63 -2.19 42.21
N GLN A 110 31.96 -1.69 43.23
CA GLN A 110 30.52 -1.43 43.39
C GLN A 110 29.91 -0.34 42.49
N GLU A 111 28.63 -0.59 42.18
CA GLU A 111 27.45 0.30 42.23
C GLU A 111 27.28 1.54 41.31
N ASP A 112 26.00 1.67 40.92
CA ASP A 112 25.25 2.84 40.46
C ASP A 112 25.38 3.30 38.99
N THR A 113 24.81 2.48 38.09
CA THR A 113 24.17 2.99 36.87
C THR A 113 22.67 3.23 37.12
N SER A 114 22.33 4.45 37.54
CA SER A 114 20.96 4.97 37.44
C SER A 114 20.63 5.19 35.96
N VAL A 115 20.13 4.14 35.31
CA VAL A 115 19.48 4.26 34.01
C VAL A 115 18.18 5.01 34.23
N CYS A 116 18.16 6.31 33.90
CA CYS A 116 16.93 7.06 33.67
C CYS A 116 16.15 6.37 32.55
N LYS A 117 15.28 5.44 32.93
CA LYS A 117 14.12 5.04 32.13
C LYS A 117 13.19 6.24 32.13
N ASP A 118 13.32 7.12 31.15
CA ASP A 118 12.21 7.99 30.78
C ASP A 118 11.23 7.13 29.97
N PRO A 119 10.03 6.81 30.50
CA PRO A 119 8.96 6.33 29.67
C PRO A 119 8.44 7.54 28.89
N LYS A 120 9.09 7.87 27.76
CA LYS A 120 8.63 8.96 26.90
C LYS A 120 7.20 8.63 26.44
N ALA A 121 6.29 9.45 26.97
CA ALA A 121 4.86 9.42 26.77
C ALA A 121 4.50 9.15 25.30
N ILE A 122 3.64 8.15 25.10
CA ILE A 122 2.89 7.93 23.87
C ILE A 122 1.94 9.12 23.74
N THR A 123 2.38 10.23 23.16
CA THR A 123 1.48 11.33 22.84
C THR A 123 0.73 10.94 21.58
N ASN A 124 -0.52 10.48 21.74
CA ASN A 124 -1.47 10.31 20.65
C ASN A 124 -1.59 11.65 19.91
N ALA A 125 -0.96 11.77 18.74
CA ALA A 125 -1.01 13.01 17.97
C ALA A 125 -2.41 13.18 17.38
N LEU A 126 -3.02 14.35 17.56
CA LEU A 126 -4.27 14.69 16.90
C LEU A 126 -4.09 14.71 15.38
N CYS A 127 -5.09 14.24 14.64
CA CYS A 127 -5.07 14.35 13.18
C CYS A 127 -5.16 15.83 12.78
N PRO A 128 -4.32 16.31 11.84
CA PRO A 128 -4.41 17.69 11.36
C PRO A 128 -5.82 18.02 10.84
N PRO A 129 -6.47 19.10 11.30
CA PRO A 129 -7.86 19.42 10.93
C PRO A 129 -8.08 19.62 9.43
N ASN A 130 -7.08 20.15 8.73
CA ASN A 130 -7.09 20.31 7.28
C ASN A 130 -7.11 18.97 6.53
N VAL A 131 -6.40 17.95 7.05
CA VAL A 131 -6.39 16.60 6.49
C VAL A 131 -7.76 15.93 6.67
N ILE A 132 -8.37 16.06 7.85
CA ILE A 132 -9.75 15.60 8.08
C ILE A 132 -10.72 16.35 7.14
N SER A 133 -10.56 17.67 7.02
CA SER A 133 -11.40 18.48 6.13
C SER A 133 -11.30 18.03 4.67
N CYS A 134 -10.11 17.66 4.18
CA CYS A 134 -9.96 17.07 2.85
C CYS A 134 -10.76 15.78 2.74
N LEU A 135 -10.60 14.84 3.68
CA LEU A 135 -11.33 13.58 3.68
C LEU A 135 -12.85 13.80 3.69
N THR A 136 -13.38 14.60 4.61
CA THR A 136 -14.81 14.88 4.76
C THR A 136 -15.39 15.52 3.50
N ASN A 137 -14.75 16.59 2.99
CA ASN A 137 -15.23 17.28 1.80
C ASN A 137 -15.21 16.36 0.57
N SER A 138 -14.17 15.53 0.43
CA SER A 138 -14.06 14.60 -0.69
C SER A 138 -15.08 13.46 -0.62
N ILE A 139 -15.46 13.01 0.58
CA ILE A 139 -16.56 12.04 0.74
C ILE A 139 -17.89 12.66 0.29
N VAL A 140 -18.19 13.89 0.75
CA VAL A 140 -19.44 14.58 0.39
C VAL A 140 -19.50 14.84 -1.12
N ASP A 141 -18.47 15.50 -1.67
CA ASP A 141 -18.38 15.81 -3.10
C ASP A 141 -18.39 14.53 -3.95
N GLY A 142 -17.62 13.52 -3.54
CA GLY A 142 -17.47 12.27 -4.29
C GLY A 142 -18.78 11.48 -4.36
N ASN A 143 -19.55 11.42 -3.27
CA ASN A 143 -20.89 10.83 -3.28
C ASN A 143 -21.84 11.58 -4.23
N ILE A 144 -21.84 12.91 -4.20
CA ILE A 144 -22.70 13.74 -5.08
C ILE A 144 -22.33 13.51 -6.55
N ILE A 145 -21.04 13.53 -6.88
CA ILE A 145 -20.54 13.30 -8.24
C ILE A 145 -20.88 11.89 -8.71
N HIS A 146 -20.69 10.89 -7.86
CA HIS A 146 -20.99 9.49 -8.16
C HIS A 146 -22.48 9.29 -8.47
N GLU A 147 -23.38 9.80 -7.62
CA GLU A 147 -24.82 9.68 -7.84
C GLU A 147 -25.28 10.33 -9.14
N ALA A 148 -24.76 11.52 -9.44
CA ALA A 148 -25.05 12.20 -10.69
C ALA A 148 -24.56 11.39 -11.90
N ALA A 149 -23.34 10.83 -11.81
CA ALA A 149 -22.75 10.02 -12.87
C ALA A 149 -23.51 8.69 -13.07
N VAL A 150 -23.86 7.97 -12.00
CA VAL A 150 -24.67 6.73 -12.09
C VAL A 150 -26.03 7.01 -12.73
N ARG A 151 -26.70 8.10 -12.32
CA ARG A 151 -27.98 8.51 -12.93
C ARG A 151 -27.85 8.78 -14.42
N SER A 152 -26.73 9.39 -14.85
CA SER A 152 -26.48 9.68 -16.26
C SER A 152 -26.19 8.44 -17.12
N ARG A 153 -25.60 7.38 -16.54
CA ARG A 153 -25.30 6.12 -17.28
C ARG A 153 -26.55 5.32 -17.60
N GLY A 154 -27.52 5.30 -16.68
CA GLY A 154 -28.79 4.57 -16.86
C GLY A 154 -28.69 3.05 -16.98
N ASN A 155 -27.49 2.46 -16.88
CA ASN A 155 -27.24 1.02 -17.05
C ASN A 155 -27.23 0.23 -15.73
N GLY A 156 -27.41 0.90 -14.59
CA GLY A 156 -27.40 0.28 -13.25
C GLY A 156 -26.00 -0.05 -12.69
N GLU A 157 -24.93 0.19 -13.45
CA GLU A 157 -23.56 -0.05 -13.00
C GLU A 157 -23.13 1.02 -11.99
N GLN A 158 -22.77 0.59 -10.79
CA GLN A 158 -22.42 1.50 -9.70
C GLN A 158 -20.91 1.60 -9.45
N ASN A 159 -20.11 0.64 -9.89
CA ASN A 159 -18.68 0.64 -9.67
C ASN A 159 -17.97 1.47 -10.75
N PHE A 160 -16.98 2.26 -10.33
CA PHE A 160 -16.22 3.13 -11.22
C PHE A 160 -14.81 2.59 -11.36
N THR A 161 -14.40 2.36 -12.60
CA THR A 161 -12.98 2.26 -12.95
C THR A 161 -12.28 3.60 -12.70
N ILE A 162 -10.95 3.62 -12.64
CA ILE A 162 -10.20 4.87 -12.48
C ILE A 162 -10.47 5.86 -13.63
N PRO A 163 -10.45 5.44 -14.91
CA PRO A 163 -10.82 6.33 -16.02
C PRO A 163 -12.23 6.92 -15.90
N ASP A 164 -13.19 6.13 -15.41
CA ASP A 164 -14.54 6.60 -15.17
C ASP A 164 -14.61 7.69 -14.09
N ALA A 165 -13.94 7.45 -12.96
CA ALA A 165 -13.90 8.39 -11.86
C ALA A 165 -13.21 9.70 -12.27
N ILE A 166 -12.13 9.62 -13.06
CA ILE A 166 -11.46 10.79 -13.62
C ILE A 166 -12.40 11.60 -14.51
N ARG A 167 -13.15 10.94 -15.40
CA ARG A 167 -14.15 11.63 -16.24
C ARG A 167 -15.25 12.28 -15.42
N ALA A 168 -15.78 11.57 -14.42
CA ALA A 168 -16.81 12.10 -13.53
C ALA A 168 -16.32 13.34 -12.74
N CYS A 169 -15.04 13.33 -12.35
CA CYS A 169 -14.34 14.47 -11.75
C CYS A 169 -13.84 15.49 -12.79
N LYS A 170 -14.47 15.55 -13.97
CA LYS A 170 -14.20 16.54 -15.04
C LYS A 170 -12.74 16.60 -15.49
N ASN A 171 -12.04 15.46 -15.44
CA ASN A 171 -10.62 15.35 -15.80
C ASN A 171 -9.71 16.34 -15.03
N ALA A 172 -10.06 16.65 -13.77
CA ALA A 172 -9.22 17.49 -12.90
C ALA A 172 -7.86 16.84 -12.58
N VAL A 173 -7.77 15.52 -12.72
CA VAL A 173 -6.53 14.75 -12.64
C VAL A 173 -6.37 13.90 -13.91
N LYS A 174 -5.14 13.50 -14.19
CA LYS A 174 -4.79 12.58 -15.27
C LYS A 174 -4.06 11.38 -14.70
N GLU A 175 -4.37 10.20 -15.22
CA GLU A 175 -3.60 9.00 -14.98
C GLU A 175 -2.29 9.05 -15.78
N ILE A 176 -1.17 8.92 -15.07
CA ILE A 176 0.19 8.99 -15.63
C ILE A 176 0.68 7.59 -15.98
N ASP A 177 0.39 6.62 -15.12
CA ASP A 177 0.75 5.22 -15.34
C ASP A 177 -0.21 4.32 -14.55
N PHE A 178 -0.42 3.11 -15.04
CA PHE A 178 -1.31 2.10 -14.46
C PHE A 178 -0.66 0.72 -14.53
N CYS A 179 -0.91 -0.12 -13.53
CA CYS A 179 -0.56 -1.52 -13.59
C CYS A 179 -1.53 -2.37 -12.78
N SER A 180 -2.01 -3.47 -13.38
CA SER A 180 -2.50 -4.62 -12.62
C SER A 180 -1.33 -5.49 -12.18
N VAL A 181 -1.30 -5.82 -10.89
CA VAL A 181 -0.22 -6.50 -10.21
C VAL A 181 -0.70 -7.84 -9.68
N PRO A 182 -0.19 -8.97 -10.19
CA PRO A 182 -0.45 -10.27 -9.62
C PRO A 182 0.45 -10.51 -8.40
N GLY A 183 -0.13 -11.08 -7.35
CA GLY A 183 0.53 -11.48 -6.12
C GLY A 183 -0.05 -10.82 -4.86
N PRO A 184 0.37 -11.29 -3.68
CA PRO A 184 -0.10 -10.74 -2.41
C PRO A 184 0.23 -9.25 -2.26
N LEU A 185 -0.78 -8.46 -1.89
CA LEU A 185 -0.68 -7.01 -1.71
C LEU A 185 0.47 -6.61 -0.79
N ASN A 186 0.57 -7.23 0.40
CA ASN A 186 1.64 -6.96 1.36
C ASN A 186 3.07 -7.27 0.85
N THR A 187 3.20 -8.09 -0.20
CA THR A 187 4.51 -8.51 -0.74
C THR A 187 4.90 -7.71 -1.96
N GLU A 188 3.96 -7.44 -2.87
CA GLU A 188 4.24 -6.76 -4.13
C GLU A 188 4.10 -5.24 -4.01
N LEU A 189 3.13 -4.71 -3.26
CA LEU A 189 2.86 -3.27 -3.18
C LEU A 189 4.08 -2.42 -2.76
N PRO A 190 4.91 -2.81 -1.76
CA PRO A 190 6.09 -2.04 -1.39
C PRO A 190 7.04 -1.78 -2.57
N PHE A 191 7.19 -2.76 -3.45
CA PHE A 191 8.06 -2.66 -4.61
C PHE A 191 7.56 -1.60 -5.62
N TYR A 192 6.25 -1.53 -5.85
CA TYR A 192 5.64 -0.57 -6.78
C TYR A 192 5.63 0.85 -6.19
N ILE A 193 5.38 1.02 -4.89
CA ILE A 193 5.52 2.31 -4.20
C ILE A 193 6.97 2.82 -4.33
N TRP A 194 7.96 1.97 -4.04
CA TRP A 194 9.36 2.35 -4.18
C TRP A 194 9.76 2.69 -5.62
N ALA A 195 9.21 1.98 -6.61
CA ALA A 195 9.49 2.27 -8.02
C ALA A 195 9.04 3.68 -8.43
N VAL A 196 7.89 4.11 -7.91
CA VAL A 196 7.36 5.47 -8.11
C VAL A 196 8.23 6.50 -7.41
N ILE A 197 8.51 6.31 -6.13
CA ILE A 197 9.25 7.29 -5.31
C ILE A 197 10.70 7.48 -5.79
N ARG A 198 11.34 6.40 -6.24
CA ARG A 198 12.72 6.42 -6.77
C ARG A 198 12.79 6.70 -8.27
N SER A 199 11.66 6.95 -8.94
CA SER A 199 11.66 7.28 -10.36
C SER A 199 12.35 8.64 -10.58
N PRO A 200 13.42 8.71 -11.40
CA PRO A 200 14.07 9.99 -11.71
C PRO A 200 13.11 10.97 -12.38
N ALA A 201 12.16 10.47 -13.17
CA ALA A 201 11.16 11.29 -13.86
C ALA A 201 10.18 11.99 -12.90
N LEU A 202 10.05 11.49 -11.67
CA LEU A 202 9.16 12.03 -10.62
C LEU A 202 9.94 12.69 -9.48
N SER A 203 11.26 12.86 -9.65
CA SER A 203 12.15 13.41 -8.61
C SER A 203 11.80 14.85 -8.20
N ARG A 204 11.23 15.63 -9.13
CA ARG A 204 10.81 17.02 -8.91
C ARG A 204 9.42 17.15 -8.30
N ASP A 205 8.62 16.09 -8.35
CA ASP A 205 7.31 16.10 -7.71
C ASP A 205 7.48 16.04 -6.19
N LEU A 206 6.97 17.07 -5.51
CA LEU A 206 6.98 17.16 -4.05
C LEU A 206 5.97 16.20 -3.42
N ARG A 207 4.90 15.89 -4.16
CA ARG A 207 3.83 15.00 -3.73
C ARG A 207 3.42 14.06 -4.86
N LEU A 208 3.29 12.77 -4.55
CA LEU A 208 2.86 11.73 -5.49
C LEU A 208 1.55 11.14 -4.99
N PHE A 209 0.62 10.90 -5.91
CA PHE A 209 -0.72 10.38 -5.61
C PHE A 209 -0.91 9.04 -6.29
N LEU A 210 -1.15 8.01 -5.50
CA LEU A 210 -1.34 6.65 -5.95
C LEU A 210 -2.75 6.20 -5.58
N LEU A 211 -3.51 5.71 -6.55
CA LEU A 211 -4.76 5.01 -6.31
C LEU A 211 -4.46 3.52 -6.27
N LEU A 212 -5.03 2.83 -5.30
CA LEU A 212 -4.92 1.39 -5.15
C LEU A 212 -6.32 0.79 -5.12
N ILE A 213 -6.60 -0.14 -6.02
CA ILE A 213 -7.87 -0.89 -6.07
C ILE A 213 -7.59 -2.35 -5.76
N ALA A 214 -8.29 -2.87 -4.75
CA ALA A 214 -8.35 -4.30 -4.46
C ALA A 214 -9.71 -4.63 -3.84
N PHE A 215 -10.28 -5.79 -4.19
CA PHE A 215 -11.57 -6.25 -3.64
C PHE A 215 -12.69 -5.19 -3.76
N GLU A 216 -12.78 -4.51 -4.92
CA GLU A 216 -13.75 -3.44 -5.20
C GLU A 216 -13.64 -2.21 -4.29
N ARG A 217 -12.56 -2.10 -3.50
CA ARG A 217 -12.29 -0.95 -2.64
C ARG A 217 -11.12 -0.16 -3.20
N THR A 218 -11.30 1.15 -3.28
CA THR A 218 -10.25 2.09 -3.70
C THR A 218 -9.75 2.89 -2.50
N VAL A 219 -8.43 2.94 -2.31
CA VAL A 219 -7.77 3.82 -1.33
C VAL A 219 -6.83 4.78 -2.04
N LEU A 220 -6.63 5.96 -1.45
CA LEU A 220 -5.65 6.93 -1.90
C LEU A 220 -4.39 6.82 -1.04
N VAL A 221 -3.22 6.72 -1.66
CA VAL A 221 -1.91 6.81 -1.02
C VAL A 221 -1.19 8.05 -1.51
N VAL A 222 -0.75 8.88 -0.57
CA VAL A 222 -0.06 10.15 -0.82
C VAL A 222 1.34 10.04 -0.26
N PHE A 223 2.35 10.16 -1.13
CA PHE A 223 3.73 10.33 -0.69
C PHE A 223 4.07 11.82 -0.68
N GLU A 224 4.51 12.35 0.46
CA GLU A 224 5.00 13.73 0.59
C GLU A 224 6.52 13.74 0.86
N ARG A 225 7.28 14.22 -0.12
CA ARG A 225 8.74 14.13 -0.13
C ARG A 225 9.38 14.93 1.01
N ALA A 226 8.87 16.12 1.29
CA ALA A 226 9.41 17.01 2.32
C ALA A 226 9.31 16.39 3.73
N ALA A 227 8.24 15.64 4.00
CA ALA A 227 8.02 14.94 5.27
C ALA A 227 8.54 13.50 5.26
N SER A 228 8.96 12.99 4.09
CA SER A 228 9.26 11.56 3.88
C SER A 228 8.12 10.65 4.39
N SER A 229 6.89 11.09 4.17
CA SER A 229 5.68 10.44 4.69
C SER A 229 4.89 9.74 3.59
N LEU A 230 4.32 8.59 3.95
CA LEU A 230 3.30 7.89 3.19
C LEU A 230 2.00 7.95 3.98
N THR A 231 1.00 8.65 3.46
CA THR A 231 -0.31 8.78 4.07
C THR A 231 -1.37 8.10 3.22
N LEU A 232 -2.11 7.18 3.83
CA LEU A 232 -3.20 6.44 3.26
C LEU A 232 -4.54 7.00 3.72
N PHE A 233 -5.51 7.04 2.81
CA PHE A 233 -6.89 7.42 3.06
C PHE A 233 -7.82 6.31 2.57
N ASP A 234 -8.69 5.84 3.48
CA ASP A 234 -9.80 4.96 3.17
C ASP A 234 -11.12 5.63 3.61
N SER A 235 -12.08 5.74 2.68
CA SER A 235 -13.39 6.33 2.93
C SER A 235 -14.45 5.34 3.45
N HIS A 236 -14.13 4.04 3.47
CA HIS A 236 -15.08 3.00 3.87
C HIS A 236 -15.34 3.00 5.38
N MET A 237 -16.34 2.21 5.77
CA MET A 237 -16.59 1.88 7.18
C MET A 237 -15.87 0.55 7.48
N HIS A 238 -15.22 0.47 8.63
CA HIS A 238 -14.49 -0.72 9.08
C HIS A 238 -15.22 -1.37 10.25
N GLY A 239 -15.72 -2.59 10.03
CA GLY A 239 -16.55 -3.29 11.01
C GLY A 239 -17.83 -2.53 11.35
N HIS A 240 -18.19 -2.50 12.63
CA HIS A 240 -19.40 -1.85 13.14
C HIS A 240 -19.13 -0.57 13.95
N SER A 241 -17.87 -0.28 14.25
CA SER A 241 -17.48 0.75 15.22
C SER A 241 -16.59 1.85 14.63
N GLU A 242 -16.10 1.70 13.40
CA GLU A 242 -15.10 2.61 12.83
C GLU A 242 -15.57 3.11 11.46
N GLY A 243 -15.48 4.42 11.25
CA GLY A 243 -15.73 5.07 9.97
C GLY A 243 -14.50 5.04 9.08
N ALA A 244 -14.32 6.10 8.29
CA ALA A 244 -13.16 6.29 7.44
C ALA A 244 -11.84 6.24 8.24
N VAL A 245 -10.76 5.89 7.56
CA VAL A 245 -9.45 5.67 8.18
C VAL A 245 -8.37 6.47 7.47
N ILE A 246 -7.49 7.08 8.26
CA ILE A 246 -6.25 7.69 7.79
C ILE A 246 -5.10 6.98 8.48
N ALA A 247 -4.10 6.55 7.73
CA ALA A 247 -2.88 5.99 8.29
C ALA A 247 -1.66 6.71 7.72
N THR A 248 -0.66 7.02 8.53
CA THR A 248 0.61 7.58 8.06
C THR A 248 1.79 6.79 8.59
N ALA A 249 2.82 6.63 7.77
CA ALA A 249 4.09 6.03 8.16
C ALA A 249 5.25 6.79 7.50
N HIS A 250 6.45 6.65 8.08
CA HIS A 250 7.67 7.09 7.41
C HIS A 250 7.93 6.17 6.21
N ILE A 251 8.56 6.72 5.16
CA ILE A 251 8.86 5.98 3.94
C ILE A 251 9.72 4.73 4.17
N ASP A 252 10.58 4.74 5.18
CA ASP A 252 11.41 3.58 5.56
C ASP A 252 10.59 2.43 6.14
N ASN A 253 9.32 2.66 6.48
CA ASN A 253 8.39 1.68 7.05
C ASN A 253 7.32 1.27 6.02
N VAL A 254 7.58 1.41 4.72
CA VAL A 254 6.58 1.10 3.67
C VAL A 254 6.15 -0.36 3.72
N GLU A 255 7.04 -1.28 4.07
CA GLU A 255 6.72 -2.70 4.25
C GLU A 255 5.71 -2.91 5.39
N ASP A 256 5.92 -2.28 6.55
CA ASP A 256 5.00 -2.33 7.68
C ASP A 256 3.64 -1.73 7.29
N LEU A 257 3.64 -0.56 6.62
CA LEU A 257 2.41 0.08 6.15
C LEU A 257 1.63 -0.83 5.19
N CYS A 258 2.30 -1.49 4.25
CA CYS A 258 1.66 -2.41 3.31
C CYS A 258 1.14 -3.67 4.00
N HIS A 259 1.84 -4.17 5.02
CA HIS A 259 1.39 -5.29 5.84
C HIS A 259 0.13 -4.91 6.64
N TRP A 260 0.16 -3.75 7.30
CA TRP A 260 -0.97 -3.18 8.01
C TRP A 260 -2.18 -2.96 7.12
N LEU A 261 -1.99 -2.37 5.94
CA LEU A 261 -3.02 -2.15 4.92
C LEU A 261 -3.68 -3.47 4.50
N SER A 262 -2.89 -4.51 4.25
CA SER A 262 -3.39 -5.84 3.89
C SER A 262 -4.18 -6.51 5.01
N TYR A 263 -3.94 -6.16 6.27
CA TYR A 263 -4.61 -6.77 7.42
C TYR A 263 -5.86 -5.99 7.85
N ASN A 264 -5.81 -4.66 7.86
CA ASN A 264 -6.84 -3.81 8.46
C ASN A 264 -7.83 -3.23 7.45
N ILE A 265 -7.39 -3.04 6.21
CA ILE A 265 -8.22 -2.44 5.16
C ILE A 265 -8.71 -3.50 4.18
N PHE A 266 -7.79 -4.35 3.71
CA PHE A 266 -8.06 -5.44 2.77
C PHE A 266 -7.96 -6.81 3.44
N HIS A 267 -8.59 -6.99 4.60
CA HIS A 267 -8.55 -8.26 5.36
C HIS A 267 -8.96 -9.49 4.53
N GLU A 268 -9.77 -9.33 3.48
CA GLU A 268 -10.12 -10.37 2.50
C GLU A 268 -8.89 -10.99 1.84
N SER A 269 -7.79 -10.23 1.75
CA SER A 269 -6.50 -10.71 1.24
C SER A 269 -5.88 -11.83 2.10
N GLN A 270 -6.31 -12.01 3.35
CA GLN A 270 -5.86 -13.08 4.23
C GLN A 270 -6.60 -14.39 3.99
N SER A 271 -7.90 -14.32 3.68
CA SER A 271 -8.79 -15.49 3.60
C SER A 271 -8.73 -16.22 2.27
N GLN A 272 -8.23 -15.59 1.21
CA GLN A 272 -8.21 -16.22 -0.11
C GLN A 272 -7.05 -17.21 -0.27
N ARG A 273 -7.39 -18.51 -0.31
CA ARG A 273 -6.49 -19.62 -0.73
C ARG A 273 -6.20 -19.63 -2.24
N ASP A 274 -6.74 -18.66 -3.00
CA ASP A 274 -6.78 -18.71 -4.44
C ASP A 274 -5.69 -17.90 -5.14
N ARG A 275 -5.33 -18.37 -6.33
CA ARG A 275 -4.12 -18.01 -7.10
C ARG A 275 -4.20 -16.65 -7.81
N ASN A 276 -5.32 -15.93 -7.68
CA ASN A 276 -5.60 -14.67 -8.37
C ASN A 276 -5.68 -13.47 -7.40
N ARG A 277 -4.70 -13.35 -6.49
CA ARG A 277 -4.53 -12.12 -5.70
C ARG A 277 -4.01 -11.04 -6.64
N GLU A 278 -4.90 -10.32 -7.30
CA GLU A 278 -4.52 -9.18 -8.14
C GLU A 278 -5.00 -7.89 -7.48
N PHE A 279 -4.22 -6.84 -7.63
CA PHE A 279 -4.62 -5.49 -7.28
C PHE A 279 -4.18 -4.53 -8.40
N GLU A 280 -4.85 -3.40 -8.49
CA GLU A 280 -4.53 -2.36 -9.45
C GLU A 280 -3.89 -1.17 -8.75
N ILE A 281 -2.85 -0.59 -9.36
CA ILE A 281 -2.22 0.64 -8.88
C ILE A 281 -2.10 1.64 -10.01
N SER A 282 -2.55 2.87 -9.77
CA SER A 282 -2.41 4.00 -10.69
C SER A 282 -1.65 5.15 -10.06
N LEU A 283 -0.76 5.75 -10.82
CA LEU A 283 -0.17 7.04 -10.51
C LEU A 283 -1.00 8.13 -11.18
N ILE A 284 -1.53 9.08 -10.40
CA ILE A 284 -2.30 10.21 -10.93
C ILE A 284 -1.60 11.53 -10.64
N ARG A 285 -1.87 12.53 -11.48
CA ARG A 285 -1.37 13.90 -11.31
C ARG A 285 -2.48 14.90 -11.58
N PHE A 286 -2.56 15.96 -10.78
CA PHE A 286 -3.47 17.07 -11.04
C PHE A 286 -3.13 17.73 -12.39
N CYS A 287 -4.16 17.98 -13.19
CA CYS A 287 -4.06 18.64 -14.49
C CYS A 287 -5.20 19.63 -14.76
N GLY A 288 -6.04 19.90 -13.76
CA GLY A 288 -7.13 20.85 -13.87
C GLY A 288 -6.64 22.30 -13.94
N GLU A 289 -7.52 23.19 -14.39
CA GLU A 289 -7.27 24.62 -14.35
C GLU A 289 -7.12 25.10 -12.90
N THR A 290 -6.06 25.86 -12.66
CA THR A 290 -5.83 26.52 -11.37
C THR A 290 -6.68 27.79 -11.30
N SER A 291 -7.34 27.99 -10.17
CA SER A 291 -8.14 29.18 -9.88
C SER A 291 -7.38 30.11 -8.93
N SER A 292 -7.77 31.37 -8.85
CA SER A 292 -7.25 32.32 -7.86
C SER A 292 -7.51 31.92 -6.41
N SER A 293 -8.42 30.96 -6.17
CA SER A 293 -8.74 30.44 -4.85
C SER A 293 -7.93 29.22 -4.44
N ASP A 294 -7.08 28.71 -5.33
CA ASP A 294 -6.20 27.57 -5.04
C ASP A 294 -4.93 28.04 -4.30
N CYS A 295 -4.47 27.23 -3.36
CA CYS A 295 -3.26 27.48 -2.58
C CYS A 295 -2.00 26.85 -3.20
N CYS A 296 -2.13 26.21 -4.36
CA CYS A 296 -1.03 25.54 -5.05
C CYS A 296 -0.48 26.37 -6.21
N VAL A 297 0.82 26.22 -6.46
CA VAL A 297 1.45 26.73 -7.70
C VAL A 297 1.04 25.85 -8.89
N PRO A 298 0.85 26.45 -10.09
CA PRO A 298 0.61 25.69 -11.31
C PRO A 298 1.70 24.62 -11.49
N THR A 299 1.29 23.36 -11.55
CA THR A 299 2.23 22.27 -11.81
C THR A 299 2.43 22.20 -13.31
N SER A 300 3.64 22.51 -13.81
CA SER A 300 3.97 22.23 -15.20
C SER A 300 3.90 20.72 -15.41
N ILE A 301 2.90 20.26 -16.15
CA ILE A 301 2.78 18.84 -16.51
C ILE A 301 3.90 18.55 -17.50
N ILE A 302 5.03 18.06 -17.01
CA ILE A 302 6.02 17.42 -17.87
C ILE A 302 5.47 16.02 -18.16
N PRO A 303 5.18 15.67 -19.42
CA PRO A 303 4.78 14.32 -19.77
C PRO A 303 5.86 13.35 -19.29
N CYS A 304 5.49 12.45 -18.37
CA CYS A 304 6.36 11.33 -18.05
C CYS A 304 6.15 10.29 -19.14
N GLU A 305 6.96 10.33 -20.19
CA GLU A 305 6.94 9.32 -21.26
C GLU A 305 7.45 7.95 -20.77
N ILE A 306 8.04 7.90 -19.57
CA ILE A 306 8.63 6.70 -19.01
C ILE A 306 7.56 5.95 -18.21
N PRO A 307 7.19 4.72 -18.62
CA PRO A 307 6.26 3.88 -17.85
C PRO A 307 6.99 3.33 -16.62
N VAL A 308 6.73 3.97 -15.49
CA VAL A 308 7.32 3.69 -14.17
C VAL A 308 7.01 2.25 -13.75
N PHE A 309 5.75 1.84 -13.85
CA PHE A 309 5.32 0.50 -13.46
C PHE A 309 5.76 -0.58 -14.44
N ALA A 310 5.80 -0.30 -15.75
CA ALA A 310 6.36 -1.26 -16.70
C ALA A 310 7.86 -1.49 -16.44
N THR A 311 8.60 -0.43 -16.10
CA THR A 311 10.01 -0.52 -15.69
C THR A 311 10.16 -1.32 -14.39
N ALA A 312 9.28 -1.09 -13.41
CA ALA A 312 9.21 -1.86 -12.18
C ALA A 312 8.96 -3.35 -12.46
N LYS A 313 7.94 -3.68 -13.23
CA LYS A 313 7.55 -5.05 -13.59
C LYS A 313 8.71 -5.82 -14.26
N ARG A 314 9.43 -5.17 -15.19
CA ARG A 314 10.64 -5.74 -15.82
C ARG A 314 11.74 -6.02 -14.79
N ARG A 315 12.00 -5.08 -13.86
CA ARG A 315 12.99 -5.27 -12.79
C ARG A 315 12.59 -6.40 -11.84
N ARG A 316 11.31 -6.53 -11.50
CA ARG A 316 10.78 -7.62 -10.66
C ARG A 316 10.97 -8.98 -11.31
N LYS A 317 10.59 -9.11 -12.59
CA LYS A 317 10.77 -10.35 -13.37
C LYS A 317 12.23 -10.80 -13.38
N ARG A 318 13.17 -9.90 -13.70
CA ARG A 318 14.62 -10.21 -13.67
C ARG A 318 15.11 -10.71 -12.31
N ARG A 319 14.61 -10.13 -11.21
CA ARG A 319 14.97 -10.57 -9.85
C ARG A 319 14.45 -11.98 -9.55
N LEU A 320 13.24 -12.31 -10.01
CA LEU A 320 12.67 -13.65 -9.86
C LEU A 320 13.45 -14.68 -10.68
N ASP A 321 13.75 -14.38 -11.95
CA ASP A 321 14.53 -15.26 -12.83
C ASP A 321 15.91 -15.55 -12.23
N THR A 322 16.57 -14.50 -11.70
CA THR A 322 17.89 -14.64 -11.05
C THR A 322 17.83 -15.51 -9.79
N LYS A 323 16.78 -15.36 -8.96
CA LYS A 323 16.60 -16.19 -7.76
C LYS A 323 16.34 -17.66 -8.11
N THR A 324 15.54 -17.91 -9.15
CA THR A 324 15.27 -19.26 -9.64
C THR A 324 16.54 -19.92 -10.16
N ASN A 325 17.32 -19.21 -10.98
CA ASN A 325 18.60 -19.71 -11.49
C ASN A 325 19.61 -19.99 -10.37
N ALA A 326 19.71 -19.11 -9.36
CA ALA A 326 20.57 -19.33 -8.20
C ALA A 326 20.14 -20.56 -7.38
N LYS A 327 18.83 -20.79 -7.22
CA LYS A 327 18.30 -21.97 -6.54
C LYS A 327 18.61 -23.25 -7.32
N MET A 328 18.41 -23.25 -8.64
CA MET A 328 18.74 -24.39 -9.50
C MET A 328 20.24 -24.69 -9.48
N ALA A 329 21.10 -23.66 -9.54
CA ALA A 329 22.55 -23.83 -9.44
C ALA A 329 22.98 -24.41 -8.07
N LYS A 330 22.30 -24.03 -6.98
CA LYS A 330 22.55 -24.61 -5.64
C LYS A 330 22.14 -26.09 -5.56
N VAL A 331 21.00 -26.45 -6.15
CA VAL A 331 20.54 -27.86 -6.22
C VAL A 331 21.51 -28.70 -7.05
N ALA A 332 21.90 -28.24 -8.24
CA ALA A 332 22.85 -28.95 -9.09
C ALA A 332 24.22 -29.17 -8.41
N ARG A 333 24.71 -28.20 -7.62
CA ARG A 333 25.94 -28.38 -6.82
C ARG A 333 25.80 -29.43 -5.73
N LEU A 334 24.66 -29.46 -5.03
CA LEU A 334 24.40 -30.47 -4.00
C LEU A 334 24.28 -31.88 -4.59
N GLU A 335 23.66 -32.03 -5.76
CA GLU A 335 23.56 -33.31 -6.48
C GLU A 335 24.94 -33.80 -6.97
N CYS A 336 25.77 -32.89 -7.49
CA CYS A 336 27.13 -33.21 -7.94
C CYS A 336 28.04 -33.65 -6.77
N SER A 337 27.95 -32.98 -5.62
CA SER A 337 28.70 -33.38 -4.41
C SER A 337 28.25 -34.75 -3.86
N GLN A 338 26.96 -35.09 -3.95
CA GLN A 338 26.47 -36.41 -3.54
C GLN A 338 26.88 -37.55 -4.48
N GLN A 339 27.17 -37.25 -5.75
CA GLN A 339 27.72 -38.23 -6.69
C GLN A 339 29.21 -38.50 -6.46
N GLN A 340 29.99 -37.48 -6.08
CA GLN A 340 31.42 -37.66 -5.78
C GLN A 340 31.67 -38.46 -4.48
N ASP A 341 30.79 -38.37 -3.48
CA ASP A 341 30.89 -39.19 -2.26
C ASP A 341 30.49 -40.67 -2.47
N ARG A 342 29.90 -41.03 -3.62
CA ARG A 342 29.57 -42.43 -3.95
C ARG A 342 30.67 -43.15 -4.74
N GLU A 343 31.67 -42.44 -5.24
CA GLU A 343 32.79 -43.02 -6.00
C GLU A 343 34.12 -42.86 -5.25
N ALA A 344 34.30 -43.66 -4.20
CA ALA A 344 35.63 -43.98 -3.65
C ALA A 344 35.80 -45.52 -3.58
N PRO A 345 37.03 -46.04 -3.78
CA PRO A 345 37.26 -47.24 -4.58
C PRO A 345 37.17 -48.54 -3.78
N ARG A 346 36.39 -49.51 -4.27
CA ARG A 346 36.54 -50.93 -3.91
C ARG A 346 37.60 -51.56 -4.81
N LEU A 347 38.79 -51.78 -4.26
CA LEU A 347 39.81 -52.66 -4.83
C LEU A 347 39.74 -54.07 -4.22
N SER A 348 40.00 -55.05 -5.09
CA SER A 348 40.31 -56.47 -4.86
C SER A 348 39.12 -57.42 -4.54
N TYR A 349 38.84 -58.37 -5.43
CA TYR A 349 39.49 -59.69 -5.43
C TYR A 349 39.13 -60.51 -6.68
N SER A 350 39.94 -61.53 -6.89
CA SER A 350 40.18 -62.34 -8.09
C SER A 350 39.14 -63.44 -8.40
N SER A 351 39.15 -63.85 -9.68
CA SER A 351 39.06 -65.23 -10.24
C SER A 351 37.73 -65.98 -10.42
N ARG A 352 37.47 -66.25 -11.72
CA ARG A 352 37.27 -67.55 -12.40
C ARG A 352 35.90 -68.24 -12.48
N LEU A 353 35.56 -68.54 -13.74
CA LEU A 353 34.83 -69.71 -14.31
C LEU A 353 33.31 -69.73 -14.03
N GLN A 354 32.39 -70.10 -14.92
CA GLN A 354 32.43 -70.74 -16.24
C GLN A 354 31.01 -70.69 -16.86
N SER A 355 30.93 -71.07 -18.15
CA SER A 355 29.79 -71.64 -18.88
C SER A 355 28.84 -70.71 -19.68
N THR A 356 29.14 -70.67 -20.98
CA THR A 356 28.27 -70.77 -22.18
C THR A 356 26.94 -71.53 -21.94
N VAL A 357 25.80 -71.33 -22.61
CA VAL A 357 25.46 -71.31 -24.06
C VAL A 357 24.03 -70.67 -24.26
N PRO A 358 23.37 -70.64 -25.44
CA PRO A 358 23.23 -69.51 -26.35
C PRO A 358 21.80 -68.93 -26.52
N LEU A 359 21.75 -67.87 -27.34
CA LEU A 359 20.59 -67.19 -27.93
C LEU A 359 19.49 -68.09 -28.50
N SER A 360 18.25 -67.81 -28.12
CA SER A 360 17.10 -67.78 -29.03
C SER A 360 15.92 -66.99 -28.43
N SER A 361 15.18 -66.33 -29.35
CA SER A 361 13.83 -65.75 -29.21
C SER A 361 13.71 -64.42 -28.45
N LEU A 362 13.64 -63.27 -29.11
CA LEU A 362 12.50 -62.71 -29.88
C LEU A 362 11.16 -62.74 -29.13
N GLU A 363 10.62 -61.53 -29.00
CA GLU A 363 9.20 -61.15 -28.94
C GLU A 363 8.44 -61.09 -27.60
N ASN A 364 7.73 -59.96 -27.49
CA ASN A 364 6.48 -59.69 -26.77
C ASN A 364 6.53 -59.56 -25.24
N LEU A 365 6.29 -58.34 -24.73
CA LEU A 365 4.92 -57.84 -24.51
C LEU A 365 4.95 -56.38 -24.01
N ARG A 366 4.44 -55.48 -24.86
CA ARG A 366 3.68 -54.31 -24.42
C ARG A 366 2.31 -54.82 -23.96
N SER A 367 1.86 -54.45 -22.75
CA SER A 367 0.52 -53.89 -22.47
C SER A 367 0.09 -54.05 -21.01
N ARG A 368 -0.65 -53.03 -20.53
CA ARG A 368 -1.47 -52.92 -19.29
C ARG A 368 -0.65 -52.56 -18.04
N VAL A 369 -0.93 -51.49 -17.29
CA VAL A 369 -2.17 -50.74 -17.02
C VAL A 369 -1.92 -49.23 -17.07
#